data_AF-A0A7J3VU70-F1
#
_entry.id   AF-A0A7J3VU70-F1
#
_cell.length_a   1.000
_cell.length_b   1.000
_cell.length_c   1.000
_cell.angle_alpha   90.00
_cell.angle_beta   90.00
_cell.angle_gamma   90.00
#
_symmetry.space_group_name_H-M   'P 1'
#
loop_
_entity.id
_entity.type
_entity.pdbx_description
1 polymer ?
#
loop_
_entity_poly.entity_id
_entity_poly.type
_entity_poly.pdbx_seq_one_letter_code
_entity_poly.pdbx_strand_id
1 'polypeptide(L)'
;EDFGLSASSMTLSFSGNRGYHLAVAVEWVMGLDRAARQEIVEYISASHLDVRLYGLSSTSKTGDGPSYEDRGWAGRIARGCRDFLSRLAAGDEEATRKASSLLKAKDVMYMAEIAKHWGEKPVWHLLRSSRSSPQLQALLKIVLEENASHVDTVVTTDIHRLLRLTDTLNGKTGLAACQVHNLDDFNPLADAVALGDEPVEVKLLPTPAFELGGLTLGPYKAGENVKVPAFAAAYLMCRGLASLVKH
;
A
#
# COMPACT_ATOMS: atom_id res chain seq x y z
N GLU A 1 15.65 3.90 -4.04
CA GLU A 1 17.00 3.60 -3.51
C GLU A 1 17.66 2.42 -4.23
N ASP A 2 17.14 1.20 -4.11
CA ASP A 2 17.77 -0.02 -4.67
C ASP A 2 18.09 0.03 -6.16
N PHE A 3 17.17 0.57 -6.97
CA PHE A 3 17.35 0.71 -8.41
C PHE A 3 18.17 1.94 -8.82
N GLY A 4 18.70 2.72 -7.86
CA GLY A 4 19.43 3.96 -8.13
C GLY A 4 18.58 5.07 -8.78
N LEU A 5 17.26 4.92 -8.79
CA LEU A 5 16.34 5.89 -9.37
C LEU A 5 16.15 7.11 -8.46
N SER A 6 16.18 8.30 -9.06
CA SER A 6 15.90 9.57 -8.38
C SER A 6 14.39 9.79 -8.23
N ALA A 7 13.96 10.47 -7.17
CA ALA A 7 12.55 10.86 -7.02
C ALA A 7 12.07 11.78 -8.16
N SER A 8 12.94 12.64 -8.69
CA SER A 8 12.65 13.52 -9.83
C SER A 8 12.36 12.78 -11.14
N SER A 9 12.81 11.53 -11.27
CA SER A 9 12.49 10.68 -12.42
C SER A 9 11.18 9.90 -12.27
N MET A 10 10.46 10.11 -11.16
CA MET A 10 9.22 9.43 -10.85
C MET A 10 8.05 10.41 -10.84
N THR A 11 6.91 9.97 -11.36
CA THR A 11 5.66 10.72 -11.30
C THR A 11 4.61 9.84 -10.64
N LEU A 12 4.18 10.23 -9.44
CA LEU A 12 3.05 9.62 -8.76
C LEU A 12 1.77 10.35 -9.18
N SER A 13 0.72 9.60 -9.49
CA SER A 13 -0.56 10.17 -9.87
C SER A 13 -1.71 9.36 -9.30
N PHE A 14 -2.75 10.04 -8.82
CA PHE A 14 -4.01 9.41 -8.49
C PHE A 14 -4.77 9.09 -9.78
N SER A 15 -5.33 7.88 -9.88
CA SER A 15 -6.06 7.43 -11.08
C SER A 15 -7.45 8.08 -11.26
N GLY A 16 -7.88 8.91 -10.31
CA GLY A 16 -9.24 9.44 -10.22
C GLY A 16 -10.24 8.42 -9.66
N ASN A 17 -9.82 7.24 -9.18
CA ASN A 17 -10.75 6.23 -8.64
C ASN A 17 -10.26 5.58 -7.34
N ARG A 18 -9.56 4.43 -7.42
CA ARG A 18 -9.23 3.60 -6.24
C ARG A 18 -7.74 3.28 -6.11
N GLY A 19 -6.88 3.98 -6.84
CA GLY A 19 -5.48 3.64 -6.84
C GLY A 19 -4.61 4.72 -7.47
N TYR A 20 -3.32 4.45 -7.42
CA TYR A 20 -2.26 5.34 -7.86
C TYR A 20 -1.46 4.68 -8.98
N HIS A 21 -0.83 5.50 -9.81
CA HIS A 21 0.17 5.08 -10.77
C HIS A 21 1.50 5.74 -10.42
N LEU A 22 2.57 4.95 -10.41
CA LEU A 22 3.94 5.44 -10.33
C LEU A 22 4.59 5.23 -11.69
N ALA A 23 4.77 6.30 -12.45
CA ALA A 23 5.49 6.26 -13.72
C ALA A 23 6.97 6.58 -13.48
N VAL A 24 7.87 5.86 -14.15
CA VAL A 24 9.32 6.08 -14.09
C VAL A 24 9.82 6.39 -15.49
N ALA A 25 10.32 7.61 -15.69
CA ALA A 25 10.75 8.12 -16.99
C ALA A 25 12.28 8.24 -17.07
N VAL A 26 12.98 7.11 -17.15
CA VAL A 26 14.42 7.06 -17.42
C VAL A 26 14.70 6.15 -18.60
N GLU A 27 15.69 6.51 -19.42
CA GLU A 27 15.98 5.86 -20.71
C GLU A 27 16.16 4.35 -20.59
N TRP A 28 16.98 3.89 -19.63
CA TRP A 28 17.22 2.47 -19.44
C TRP A 28 15.98 1.70 -18.97
N VAL A 29 15.08 2.33 -18.20
CA VAL A 29 13.80 1.72 -17.78
C VAL A 29 12.84 1.62 -18.96
N MET A 30 12.82 2.62 -19.83
CA MET A 30 11.99 2.59 -21.04
C MET A 30 12.42 1.47 -22.00
N GLY A 31 13.71 1.12 -22.02
CA GLY A 31 14.25 0.01 -22.80
C GLY A 31 14.00 -1.40 -22.23
N LEU A 32 13.41 -1.53 -21.04
CA LEU A 32 13.16 -2.85 -20.44
C LEU A 32 12.03 -3.59 -21.15
N ASP A 33 12.31 -4.84 -21.50
CA ASP A 33 11.32 -5.77 -22.02
C ASP A 33 10.38 -6.29 -20.92
N ARG A 34 9.42 -7.12 -21.34
CA ARG A 34 8.44 -7.72 -20.44
C ARG A 34 9.06 -8.58 -19.34
N ALA A 35 10.13 -9.33 -19.66
CA ALA A 35 10.77 -10.23 -18.70
C ALA A 35 11.54 -9.43 -17.64
N ALA A 36 12.32 -8.43 -18.04
CA ALA A 36 13.01 -7.56 -17.09
C ALA A 36 12.05 -6.78 -16.19
N ARG A 37 10.89 -6.35 -16.72
CA ARG A 37 9.82 -5.73 -15.91
C ARG A 37 9.21 -6.72 -14.91
N GLN A 38 9.06 -7.98 -15.29
CA GLN A 38 8.58 -9.04 -14.39
C GLN A 38 9.57 -9.26 -13.23
N GLU A 39 10.88 -9.29 -13.49
CA GLU A 39 11.90 -9.39 -12.43
C GLU A 39 11.82 -8.21 -11.44
N ILE A 40 11.58 -6.99 -11.94
CA ILE A 40 11.37 -5.82 -11.08
C ILE A 40 10.11 -6.01 -10.20
N VAL A 41 9.01 -6.47 -10.79
CA VAL A 41 7.77 -6.76 -10.05
C VAL A 41 8.01 -7.80 -8.96
N GLU A 42 8.73 -8.87 -9.26
CA GLU A 42 9.04 -9.92 -8.28
C GLU A 42 9.90 -9.37 -7.16
N TYR A 43 10.91 -8.55 -7.49
CA TYR A 43 11.74 -7.88 -6.51
C TYR A 43 10.94 -6.98 -5.57
N ILE A 44 10.13 -6.06 -6.09
CA ILE A 44 9.41 -5.09 -5.24
C ILE A 44 8.27 -5.73 -4.44
N SER A 45 7.69 -6.82 -4.94
CA SER A 45 6.61 -7.54 -4.26
C SER A 45 7.11 -8.63 -3.30
N ALA A 46 8.44 -8.80 -3.17
CA ALA A 46 9.07 -9.91 -2.44
C ALA A 46 8.62 -11.30 -2.95
N SER A 47 8.08 -11.37 -4.17
CA SER A 47 7.60 -12.64 -4.73
C SER A 47 8.81 -13.54 -4.94
N HIS A 48 8.70 -14.78 -4.47
CA HIS A 48 9.77 -15.79 -4.57
C HIS A 48 11.07 -15.45 -3.81
N LEU A 49 11.04 -14.48 -2.90
CA LEU A 49 12.21 -14.13 -2.09
C LEU A 49 12.62 -15.31 -1.19
N ASP A 50 13.82 -15.85 -1.44
CA ASP A 50 14.37 -16.91 -0.60
C ASP A 50 15.19 -16.33 0.56
N VAL A 51 14.57 -16.27 1.74
CA VAL A 51 15.20 -15.77 2.97
C VAL A 51 16.48 -16.52 3.36
N ARG A 52 16.67 -17.76 2.89
CA ARG A 52 17.88 -18.55 3.16
C ARG A 52 19.13 -17.91 2.54
N LEU A 53 18.98 -17.20 1.42
CA LEU A 53 20.07 -16.47 0.77
C LEU A 53 20.60 -15.31 1.62
N TYR A 54 19.80 -14.83 2.57
CA TYR A 54 20.19 -13.82 3.56
C TYR A 54 20.68 -14.43 4.88
N GLY A 55 21.03 -15.70 4.90
CA GLY A 55 21.48 -16.40 6.11
C GLY A 55 20.38 -16.70 7.12
N LEU A 56 19.10 -16.55 6.72
CA LEU A 56 17.93 -16.76 7.58
C LEU A 56 17.32 -18.15 7.37
N SER A 57 18.14 -19.18 7.57
CA SER A 57 17.65 -20.57 7.56
C SER A 57 17.09 -20.97 8.92
N SER A 58 15.94 -21.64 8.94
CA SER A 58 15.35 -22.25 10.14
C SER A 58 16.15 -23.46 10.65
N THR A 59 17.01 -24.05 9.80
CA THR A 59 17.78 -25.26 10.12
C THR A 59 19.22 -24.99 10.55
N SER A 60 19.75 -23.78 10.29
CA SER A 60 21.12 -23.42 10.64
C SER A 60 21.18 -22.51 11.86
N LYS A 61 21.95 -22.93 12.87
CA LYS A 61 22.21 -22.13 14.08
C LYS A 61 23.31 -21.09 13.92
N THR A 62 24.01 -21.05 12.77
CA THR A 62 25.30 -20.35 12.62
C THR A 62 25.31 -19.15 11.66
N GLY A 63 24.17 -18.77 11.06
CA GLY A 63 24.12 -17.57 10.20
C GLY A 63 23.90 -16.28 11.01
N ASP A 64 24.73 -15.26 10.81
CA ASP A 64 24.57 -13.96 11.49
C ASP A 64 23.42 -13.10 10.95
N GLY A 65 22.73 -13.56 9.89
CA GLY A 65 21.61 -12.84 9.25
C GLY A 65 22.02 -11.47 8.70
N PRO A 66 21.07 -10.69 8.15
CA PRO A 66 21.36 -9.35 7.68
C PRO A 66 21.46 -8.32 8.82
N SER A 67 22.17 -7.22 8.57
CA SER A 67 22.31 -6.06 9.43
C SER A 67 21.33 -4.92 9.07
N TYR A 68 21.20 -3.92 9.94
CA TYR A 68 20.36 -2.75 9.68
C TYR A 68 20.90 -1.84 8.56
N GLU A 69 22.21 -1.87 8.32
CA GLU A 69 22.91 -1.06 7.32
C GLU A 69 22.90 -1.72 5.93
N ASP A 70 22.48 -2.98 5.84
CA ASP A 70 22.42 -3.68 4.57
C ASP A 70 21.43 -3.01 3.61
N ARG A 71 21.76 -3.06 2.32
CA ARG A 71 20.92 -2.53 1.25
C ARG A 71 19.89 -3.55 0.79
N GLY A 72 18.84 -3.04 0.13
CA GLY A 72 17.77 -3.87 -0.43
C GLY A 72 17.06 -4.74 0.60
N TRP A 73 16.65 -5.93 0.20
CA TRP A 73 15.85 -6.84 1.04
C TRP A 73 16.55 -7.30 2.32
N ALA A 74 17.86 -7.45 2.32
CA ALA A 74 18.62 -7.80 3.53
C ALA A 74 18.32 -6.80 4.66
N GLY A 75 18.56 -5.51 4.41
CA GLY A 75 18.29 -4.47 5.40
C GLY A 75 16.81 -4.22 5.65
N ARG A 76 15.93 -4.34 4.65
CA ARG A 76 14.47 -4.25 4.86
C ARG A 76 14.00 -5.31 5.85
N ILE A 77 14.45 -6.56 5.68
CA ILE A 77 14.11 -7.65 6.59
C ILE A 77 14.61 -7.34 8.00
N ALA A 78 15.88 -6.93 8.15
CA ALA A 78 16.45 -6.59 9.47
C ALA A 78 15.66 -5.46 10.17
N ARG A 79 15.46 -4.34 9.47
CA ARG A 79 14.75 -3.18 10.01
C ARG A 79 13.28 -3.47 10.27
N GLY A 80 12.60 -4.20 9.39
CA GLY A 80 11.22 -4.62 9.56
C GLY A 80 11.03 -5.57 10.75
N CYS A 81 11.96 -6.49 10.98
CA CYS A 81 11.97 -7.33 12.18
C CYS A 81 12.10 -6.49 13.46
N ARG A 82 13.03 -5.54 13.50
CA ARG A 82 13.20 -4.61 14.64
C ARG A 82 11.93 -3.82 14.91
N ASP A 83 11.37 -3.21 13.87
CA ASP A 83 10.16 -2.41 13.95
C ASP A 83 8.97 -3.23 14.48
N PHE A 84 8.71 -4.40 13.88
CA PHE A 84 7.61 -5.27 14.31
C PHE A 84 7.78 -5.75 15.76
N LEU A 85 8.99 -6.18 16.15
CA LEU A 85 9.27 -6.60 17.52
C LEU A 85 9.08 -5.45 18.52
N SER A 86 9.46 -4.22 18.14
CA SER A 86 9.26 -3.03 18.98
C SER A 86 7.79 -2.68 19.17
N ARG A 87 6.98 -2.74 18.10
CA ARG A 87 5.51 -2.57 18.15
C ARG A 87 4.87 -3.63 19.04
N LEU A 88 5.26 -4.89 18.87
CA LEU A 88 4.76 -6.00 19.67
C LEU A 88 5.09 -5.81 21.16
N ALA A 89 6.31 -5.37 21.51
CA ALA A 89 6.71 -5.08 22.88
C ALA A 89 5.98 -3.87 23.49
N ALA A 90 5.59 -2.90 22.65
CA ALA A 90 4.79 -1.75 23.05
C ALA A 90 3.30 -2.07 23.23
N GLY A 91 2.87 -3.31 22.94
CA GLY A 91 1.47 -3.72 23.05
C GLY A 91 0.59 -3.26 21.89
N ASP A 92 1.17 -2.99 20.72
CA ASP A 92 0.42 -2.64 19.51
C ASP A 92 -0.61 -3.73 19.15
N GLU A 93 -1.87 -3.34 19.02
CA GLU A 93 -2.99 -4.26 18.81
C GLU A 93 -2.86 -5.01 17.47
N GLU A 94 -2.43 -4.33 16.41
CA GLU A 94 -2.30 -4.92 15.09
C GLU A 94 -1.15 -5.93 15.05
N ALA A 95 0.02 -5.58 15.56
CA ALA A 95 1.18 -6.47 15.67
C ALA A 95 0.85 -7.69 16.53
N THR A 96 0.17 -7.49 17.66
CA THR A 96 -0.28 -8.57 18.54
C THR A 96 -1.24 -9.51 17.83
N ARG A 97 -2.22 -8.96 17.10
CA ARG A 97 -3.18 -9.76 16.30
C ARG A 97 -2.48 -10.56 15.21
N LYS A 98 -1.57 -9.94 14.45
CA LYS A 98 -0.79 -10.61 13.39
C LYS A 98 0.05 -11.75 13.97
N ALA A 99 0.82 -11.50 15.03
CA ALA A 99 1.64 -12.53 15.68
C ALA A 99 0.78 -13.68 16.24
N SER A 100 -0.32 -13.36 16.93
CA SER A 100 -1.22 -14.36 17.53
C SER A 100 -1.98 -15.21 16.51
N SER A 101 -2.11 -14.72 15.26
CA SER A 101 -2.70 -15.52 14.17
C SER A 101 -1.78 -16.66 13.68
N LEU A 102 -0.46 -16.57 13.98
CA LEU A 102 0.55 -17.52 13.51
C LEU A 102 1.23 -18.30 14.65
N LEU A 103 1.19 -17.77 15.88
CA LEU A 103 1.95 -18.27 17.02
C LEU A 103 1.09 -18.48 18.26
N LYS A 104 1.54 -19.35 19.16
CA LYS A 104 0.93 -19.52 20.49
C LYS A 104 1.29 -18.34 21.38
N ALA A 105 0.44 -18.03 22.36
CA ALA A 105 0.63 -16.91 23.28
C ALA A 105 2.04 -16.86 23.91
N LYS A 106 2.59 -18.01 24.35
CA LYS A 106 3.95 -18.09 24.90
C LYS A 106 5.05 -17.62 23.94
N ASP A 107 4.88 -17.87 22.64
CA ASP A 107 5.86 -17.54 21.62
C ASP A 107 5.75 -16.06 21.23
N VAL A 108 4.52 -15.51 21.23
CA VAL A 108 4.26 -14.07 21.09
C VAL A 108 4.87 -13.29 22.26
N MET A 109 4.63 -13.74 23.50
CA MET A 109 5.23 -13.14 24.69
C MET A 109 6.76 -13.18 24.65
N TYR A 110 7.34 -14.29 24.22
CA TYR A 110 8.78 -14.41 24.04
C TYR A 110 9.33 -13.40 23.00
N MET A 111 8.64 -13.25 21.86
CA MET A 111 9.02 -12.26 20.84
C MET A 111 8.99 -10.83 21.39
N ALA A 112 7.95 -10.47 22.15
CA ALA A 112 7.87 -9.17 22.81
C ALA A 112 9.04 -8.97 23.81
N GLU A 113 9.39 -10.01 24.58
CA GLU A 113 10.47 -9.94 25.57
C GLU A 113 11.84 -9.71 24.92
N ILE A 114 12.15 -10.39 23.81
CA ILE A 114 13.46 -10.29 23.17
C ILE A 114 13.65 -8.98 22.40
N ALA A 115 12.59 -8.22 22.13
CA ALA A 115 12.64 -6.96 21.38
C ALA A 115 13.67 -5.97 21.96
N LYS A 116 13.83 -5.94 23.29
CA LYS A 116 14.83 -5.11 23.99
C LYS A 116 16.28 -5.36 23.54
N HIS A 117 16.57 -6.54 23.00
CA HIS A 117 17.91 -6.92 22.52
C HIS A 117 18.16 -6.53 21.06
N TRP A 118 17.12 -6.12 20.33
CA TRP A 118 17.20 -5.73 18.91
C TRP A 118 17.49 -4.24 18.72
N GLY A 119 17.92 -3.51 19.76
CA GLY A 119 18.14 -2.07 19.72
C GLY A 119 19.23 -1.65 18.73
N GLU A 120 20.48 -2.00 19.02
CA GLU A 120 21.66 -1.57 18.25
C GLU A 120 21.93 -2.45 17.02
N LYS A 121 21.69 -3.76 17.13
CA LYS A 121 21.92 -4.72 16.06
C LYS A 121 20.91 -5.87 16.10
N PRO A 122 20.65 -6.54 14.97
CA PRO A 122 19.87 -7.76 14.95
C PRO A 122 20.49 -8.87 15.81
N VAL A 123 19.65 -9.63 16.52
CA VAL A 123 20.07 -10.81 17.30
C VAL A 123 19.27 -12.04 16.87
N TRP A 124 19.54 -12.47 15.63
CA TRP A 124 18.85 -13.56 14.96
C TRP A 124 18.88 -14.89 15.72
N HIS A 125 19.93 -15.16 16.49
CA HIS A 125 20.06 -16.38 17.28
C HIS A 125 18.94 -16.54 18.33
N LEU A 126 18.37 -15.44 18.84
CA LEU A 126 17.24 -15.47 19.78
C LEU A 126 15.96 -16.00 19.12
N LEU A 127 15.81 -15.85 17.80
CA LEU A 127 14.66 -16.38 17.05
C LEU A 127 14.88 -17.83 16.59
N ARG A 128 16.07 -18.41 16.78
CA ARG A 128 16.46 -19.76 16.32
C ARG A 128 16.44 -20.78 17.46
N SER A 129 15.26 -20.98 18.03
CA SER A 129 15.06 -21.78 19.23
C SER A 129 14.93 -23.29 18.98
N SER A 130 14.61 -23.73 17.75
CA SER A 130 14.34 -25.15 17.43
C SER A 130 14.56 -25.48 15.95
N ARG A 131 14.45 -26.77 15.57
CA ARG A 131 14.56 -27.24 14.17
C ARG A 131 13.60 -26.53 13.21
N SER A 132 12.45 -26.05 13.70
CA SER A 132 11.45 -25.34 12.89
C SER A 132 11.47 -23.82 13.06
N SER A 133 12.10 -23.30 14.12
CA SER A 133 12.19 -21.86 14.44
C SER A 133 10.89 -21.08 14.13
N PRO A 134 9.75 -21.44 14.77
CA PRO A 134 8.44 -20.92 14.40
C PRO A 134 8.33 -19.40 14.55
N GLN A 135 8.99 -18.81 15.57
CA GLN A 135 9.03 -17.36 15.77
C GLN A 135 9.71 -16.65 14.60
N LEU A 136 10.85 -17.18 14.12
CA LEU A 136 11.53 -16.64 12.94
C LEU A 136 10.64 -16.74 11.70
N GLN A 137 10.01 -17.88 11.46
CA GLN A 137 9.16 -18.07 10.28
C GLN A 137 7.94 -17.14 10.28
N ALA A 138 7.26 -17.01 11.42
CA ALA A 138 6.13 -16.11 11.57
C ALA A 138 6.56 -14.65 11.41
N LEU A 139 7.67 -14.25 12.03
CA LEU A 139 8.19 -12.89 11.91
C LEU A 139 8.56 -12.55 10.46
N LEU A 140 9.28 -13.44 9.77
CA LEU A 140 9.66 -13.23 8.37
C LEU A 140 8.42 -13.15 7.47
N LYS A 141 7.43 -14.01 7.68
CA LYS A 141 6.17 -13.93 6.92
C LYS A 141 5.52 -12.56 7.08
N ILE A 142 5.35 -12.09 8.31
CA ILE A 142 4.70 -10.79 8.58
C ILE A 142 5.53 -9.65 7.99
N VAL A 143 6.84 -9.64 8.22
CA VAL A 143 7.73 -8.56 7.78
C VAL A 143 7.80 -8.49 6.25
N LEU A 144 7.87 -9.64 5.56
CA LEU A 144 7.84 -9.66 4.09
C LEU A 144 6.50 -9.15 3.56
N GLU A 145 5.38 -9.57 4.14
CA GLU A 145 4.05 -9.09 3.74
C GLU A 145 3.90 -7.58 3.97
N GLU A 146 4.35 -7.03 5.11
CA GLU A 146 4.25 -5.59 5.42
C GLU A 146 5.16 -4.70 4.58
N ASN A 147 6.29 -5.23 4.10
CA ASN A 147 7.28 -4.45 3.33
C ASN A 147 7.19 -4.70 1.82
N ALA A 148 6.34 -5.62 1.37
CA ALA A 148 6.12 -5.89 -0.05
C ALA A 148 5.26 -4.80 -0.69
N SER A 149 5.62 -4.41 -1.92
CA SER A 149 4.79 -3.54 -2.73
C SER A 149 3.68 -4.33 -3.43
N HIS A 150 2.43 -3.93 -3.23
CA HIS A 150 1.28 -4.51 -3.91
C HIS A 150 0.99 -3.76 -5.21
N VAL A 151 1.51 -4.30 -6.32
CA VAL A 151 1.32 -3.75 -7.66
C VAL A 151 0.48 -4.68 -8.54
N ASP A 152 -0.23 -4.10 -9.50
CA ASP A 152 -0.83 -4.87 -10.60
C ASP A 152 0.28 -5.30 -11.57
N THR A 153 0.58 -6.59 -11.58
CA THR A 153 1.66 -7.17 -12.40
C THR A 153 1.38 -7.01 -13.89
N VAL A 154 0.11 -7.03 -14.31
CA VAL A 154 -0.31 -6.87 -15.70
C VAL A 154 -0.10 -5.42 -16.16
N VAL A 155 -0.21 -4.44 -15.26
CA VAL A 155 0.13 -3.04 -15.56
C VAL A 155 1.63 -2.89 -15.80
N THR A 156 2.45 -3.44 -14.90
CA THR A 156 3.89 -3.17 -14.90
C THR A 156 4.63 -3.89 -16.02
N THR A 157 4.19 -5.10 -16.38
CA THR A 157 4.86 -5.94 -17.39
C THR A 157 4.46 -5.61 -18.83
N ASP A 158 3.35 -4.91 -19.05
CA ASP A 158 2.87 -4.53 -20.37
C ASP A 158 3.64 -3.31 -20.90
N ILE A 159 4.47 -3.55 -21.94
CA ILE A 159 5.28 -2.52 -22.60
C ILE A 159 4.48 -1.59 -23.51
N HIS A 160 3.21 -1.91 -23.80
CA HIS A 160 2.32 -1.12 -24.65
C HIS A 160 1.16 -0.50 -23.86
N ARG A 161 1.28 -0.46 -22.52
CA ARG A 161 0.21 -0.02 -21.64
C ARG A 161 -0.08 1.47 -21.81
N LEU A 162 -1.37 1.78 -21.99
CA LEU A 162 -1.86 3.16 -21.89
C LEU A 162 -2.13 3.50 -20.43
N LEU A 163 -1.49 4.55 -19.94
CA LEU A 163 -1.80 5.17 -18.65
C LEU A 163 -2.85 6.27 -18.85
N ARG A 164 -3.70 6.45 -17.84
CA ARG A 164 -4.65 7.58 -17.84
C ARG A 164 -3.85 8.88 -17.82
N LEU A 165 -4.21 9.79 -18.73
CA LEU A 165 -3.65 11.13 -18.76
C LEU A 165 -4.04 11.89 -17.48
N THR A 166 -3.07 12.53 -16.86
CA THR A 166 -3.27 13.43 -15.73
C THR A 166 -4.13 14.63 -16.16
N ASP A 167 -4.85 15.22 -15.21
CA ASP A 167 -5.80 16.33 -15.39
C ASP A 167 -7.02 15.96 -16.25
N THR A 168 -7.38 14.67 -16.26
CA THR A 168 -8.63 14.17 -16.87
C THR A 168 -9.62 13.67 -15.83
N LEU A 169 -10.90 13.70 -16.14
CA LEU A 169 -11.94 13.15 -15.26
C LEU A 169 -12.06 11.63 -15.40
N ASN A 170 -12.22 10.95 -14.28
CA ASN A 170 -12.51 9.53 -14.25
C ASN A 170 -14.02 9.27 -14.40
N GLY A 171 -14.43 8.58 -15.47
CA GLY A 171 -15.85 8.34 -15.74
C GLY A 171 -16.61 7.48 -14.71
N LYS A 172 -15.93 6.86 -13.72
CA LYS A 172 -16.57 6.07 -12.66
C LYS A 172 -16.81 6.85 -11.36
N THR A 173 -16.21 8.02 -11.22
CA THR A 173 -16.26 8.82 -9.99
C THR A 173 -16.45 10.31 -10.24
N GLY A 174 -16.20 10.83 -11.45
CA GLY A 174 -16.15 12.26 -11.70
C GLY A 174 -14.97 12.99 -11.04
N LEU A 175 -14.06 12.27 -10.36
CA LEU A 175 -12.86 12.84 -9.77
C LEU A 175 -11.76 13.01 -10.83
N ALA A 176 -10.89 14.00 -10.64
CA ALA A 176 -9.70 14.17 -11.45
C ALA A 176 -8.69 13.05 -11.19
N ALA A 177 -8.09 12.54 -12.27
CA ALA A 177 -6.79 11.92 -12.18
C ALA A 177 -5.75 13.03 -12.11
N CYS A 178 -5.02 13.16 -11.01
CA CYS A 178 -4.09 14.27 -10.78
C CYS A 178 -2.72 13.79 -10.31
N GLN A 179 -1.70 14.61 -10.51
CA GLN A 179 -0.36 14.33 -9.99
C GLN A 179 -0.37 14.49 -8.46
N VAL A 180 0.32 13.60 -7.77
CA VAL A 180 0.44 13.61 -6.30
C VAL A 180 1.90 13.91 -5.95
N HIS A 181 2.13 15.04 -5.28
CA HIS A 181 3.48 15.45 -4.88
C HIS A 181 3.89 14.91 -3.51
N ASN A 182 2.95 14.89 -2.56
CA ASN A 182 3.12 14.25 -1.26
C ASN A 182 1.98 13.27 -1.04
N LEU A 183 2.30 11.99 -0.86
CA LEU A 183 1.29 10.95 -0.63
C LEU A 183 0.69 11.04 0.78
N ASP A 184 1.46 11.50 1.76
CA ASP A 184 1.04 11.53 3.17
C ASP A 184 -0.02 12.62 3.43
N ASP A 185 0.02 13.70 2.64
CA ASP A 185 -0.90 14.84 2.78
C ASP A 185 -2.10 14.78 1.82
N PHE A 186 -2.07 13.87 0.82
CA PHE A 186 -3.07 13.84 -0.24
C PHE A 186 -4.35 13.12 0.19
N ASN A 187 -5.48 13.83 0.14
CA ASN A 187 -6.81 13.28 0.33
C ASN A 187 -7.55 13.17 -1.02
N PRO A 188 -7.70 11.96 -1.58
CA PRO A 188 -8.37 11.77 -2.89
C PRO A 188 -9.82 12.25 -2.93
N LEU A 189 -10.52 12.25 -1.79
CA LEU A 189 -11.93 12.65 -1.72
C LEU A 189 -12.10 14.16 -1.55
N ALA A 190 -11.01 14.91 -1.31
CA ALA A 190 -11.01 16.36 -1.23
C ALA A 190 -10.22 16.98 -2.40
N ASP A 191 -8.97 16.56 -2.58
CA ASP A 191 -8.01 17.19 -3.51
C ASP A 191 -8.24 16.83 -4.97
N ALA A 192 -8.91 15.69 -5.24
CA ALA A 192 -9.23 15.26 -6.60
C ALA A 192 -10.62 15.72 -7.07
N VAL A 193 -11.30 16.57 -6.29
CA VAL A 193 -12.58 17.17 -6.70
C VAL A 193 -12.33 18.22 -7.76
N ALA A 194 -12.93 18.01 -8.94
CA ALA A 194 -12.66 18.83 -10.12
C ALA A 194 -13.81 19.77 -10.51
N LEU A 195 -15.03 19.46 -10.10
CA LEU A 195 -16.20 20.28 -10.38
C LEU A 195 -16.47 21.23 -9.21
N GLY A 196 -17.15 22.34 -9.51
CA GLY A 196 -17.52 23.32 -8.51
C GLY A 196 -18.62 22.85 -7.56
N ASP A 197 -19.02 23.75 -6.67
CA ASP A 197 -20.03 23.54 -5.65
C ASP A 197 -21.41 24.04 -6.06
N GLU A 198 -21.60 24.44 -7.32
CA GLU A 198 -22.86 24.94 -7.82
C GLU A 198 -23.99 23.91 -7.60
N PRO A 199 -25.16 24.33 -7.09
CA PRO A 199 -26.20 23.39 -6.70
C PRO A 199 -26.85 22.74 -7.92
N VAL A 200 -26.76 21.41 -8.00
CA VAL A 200 -27.39 20.58 -9.04
C VAL A 200 -28.49 19.74 -8.42
N GLU A 201 -29.68 19.79 -9.01
CA GLU A 201 -30.81 18.96 -8.60
C GLU A 201 -30.71 17.57 -9.22
N VAL A 202 -30.66 16.55 -8.36
CA VAL A 202 -30.57 15.14 -8.77
C VAL A 202 -31.62 14.30 -8.07
N LYS A 203 -32.10 13.26 -8.77
CA LYS A 203 -32.92 12.21 -8.18
C LYS A 203 -32.01 11.10 -7.64
N LEU A 204 -32.08 10.85 -6.34
CA LEU A 204 -31.20 9.92 -5.63
C LEU A 204 -31.83 8.55 -5.37
N LEU A 205 -30.99 7.52 -5.46
CA LEU A 205 -31.22 6.23 -4.80
C LEU A 205 -30.84 6.34 -3.30
N PRO A 206 -31.33 5.43 -2.43
CA PRO A 206 -30.87 5.36 -1.05
C PRO A 206 -29.34 5.36 -0.98
N THR A 207 -28.79 6.36 -0.31
CA THR A 207 -27.34 6.58 -0.25
C THR A 207 -26.96 6.85 1.21
N PRO A 208 -26.01 6.09 1.79
CA PRO A 208 -25.54 6.35 3.15
C PRO A 208 -24.83 7.70 3.24
N ALA A 209 -24.56 8.18 4.45
CA ALA A 209 -23.71 9.36 4.62
C ALA A 209 -22.30 9.06 4.06
N PHE A 210 -21.69 10.05 3.41
CA PHE A 210 -20.35 9.93 2.85
C PHE A 210 -19.61 11.27 2.86
N GLU A 211 -18.29 11.23 2.76
CA GLU A 211 -17.44 12.41 2.68
C GLU A 211 -16.97 12.66 1.25
N LEU A 212 -17.08 13.90 0.79
CA LEU A 212 -16.60 14.34 -0.51
C LEU A 212 -16.43 15.86 -0.54
N GLY A 213 -15.33 16.36 -1.11
CA GLY A 213 -15.03 17.79 -1.18
C GLY A 213 -14.90 18.46 0.20
N GLY A 214 -14.48 17.69 1.22
CA GLY A 214 -14.43 18.17 2.61
C GLY A 214 -15.81 18.31 3.29
N LEU A 215 -16.90 17.86 2.65
CA LEU A 215 -18.24 17.90 3.20
C LEU A 215 -18.74 16.50 3.57
N THR A 216 -19.50 16.39 4.65
CA THR A 216 -20.33 15.22 4.95
C THR A 216 -21.70 15.40 4.27
N LEU A 217 -22.02 14.52 3.33
CA LEU A 217 -23.26 14.52 2.55
C LEU A 217 -24.15 13.35 2.94
N GLY A 218 -25.47 13.53 2.86
CA GLY A 218 -26.45 12.51 3.21
C GLY A 218 -26.60 12.26 4.72
N PRO A 219 -27.21 11.13 5.13
CA PRO A 219 -27.77 10.09 4.26
C PRO A 219 -28.99 10.58 3.48
N TYR A 220 -29.22 10.02 2.29
CA TYR A 220 -30.35 10.37 1.41
C TYR A 220 -31.30 9.18 1.26
N LYS A 221 -32.62 9.45 1.24
CA LYS A 221 -33.66 8.41 1.09
C LYS A 221 -34.05 8.24 -0.39
N ALA A 222 -34.68 7.10 -0.70
CA ALA A 222 -35.17 6.83 -2.06
C ALA A 222 -36.18 7.88 -2.53
N GLY A 223 -36.02 8.35 -3.76
CA GLY A 223 -37.05 9.12 -4.46
C GLY A 223 -37.12 10.59 -4.09
N GLU A 224 -36.19 11.09 -3.26
CA GLU A 224 -36.03 12.51 -2.99
C GLU A 224 -35.25 13.18 -4.14
N ASN A 225 -35.82 14.27 -4.67
CA ASN A 225 -35.06 15.23 -5.45
C ASN A 225 -34.29 16.11 -4.46
N VAL A 226 -32.98 16.12 -4.57
CA VAL A 226 -32.11 16.85 -3.65
C VAL A 226 -31.16 17.72 -4.46
N LYS A 227 -30.93 18.95 -3.97
CA LYS A 227 -29.85 19.80 -4.48
C LYS A 227 -28.56 19.47 -3.73
N VAL A 228 -27.55 19.05 -4.48
CA VAL A 228 -26.20 18.77 -3.97
C VAL A 228 -25.18 19.56 -4.78
N PRO A 229 -23.97 19.81 -4.25
CA PRO A 229 -22.89 20.41 -5.02
C PRO A 229 -22.61 19.64 -6.32
N ALA A 230 -22.19 20.32 -7.39
CA ALA A 230 -21.99 19.68 -8.70
C ALA A 230 -20.97 18.53 -8.67
N PHE A 231 -19.89 18.66 -7.90
CA PHE A 231 -18.96 17.55 -7.68
C PHE A 231 -19.63 16.32 -7.07
N ALA A 232 -20.54 16.50 -6.12
CA ALA A 232 -21.27 15.42 -5.48
C ALA A 232 -22.30 14.80 -6.42
N ALA A 233 -23.01 15.63 -7.19
CA ALA A 233 -23.92 15.18 -8.23
C ALA A 233 -23.18 14.28 -9.24
N ALA A 234 -22.05 14.75 -9.78
CA ALA A 234 -21.25 13.98 -10.73
C ALA A 234 -20.74 12.67 -10.13
N TYR A 235 -20.22 12.71 -8.89
CA TYR A 235 -19.76 11.51 -8.21
C TYR A 235 -20.86 10.47 -8.05
N LEU A 236 -22.03 10.87 -7.55
CA LEU A 236 -23.17 9.97 -7.36
C LEU A 236 -23.71 9.45 -8.69
N MET A 237 -23.78 10.28 -9.74
CA MET A 237 -24.20 9.86 -11.08
C MET A 237 -23.22 8.85 -11.69
N CYS A 238 -21.91 9.10 -11.64
CA CYS A 238 -20.89 8.18 -12.12
C CYS A 238 -20.88 6.85 -11.36
N ARG A 239 -21.32 6.85 -10.09
CA ARG A 239 -21.51 5.66 -9.26
C ARG A 239 -22.86 4.97 -9.47
N GLY A 240 -23.73 5.50 -10.34
CA GLY A 240 -25.06 4.96 -10.63
C GLY A 240 -26.06 5.14 -9.50
N LEU A 241 -25.81 6.07 -8.57
CA LEU A 241 -26.66 6.36 -7.40
C LEU A 241 -27.56 7.59 -7.59
N ALA A 242 -27.35 8.34 -8.67
CA ALA A 242 -28.11 9.54 -8.99
C ALA A 242 -28.45 9.61 -10.49
N SER A 243 -29.50 10.37 -10.82
CA SER A 243 -29.83 10.76 -12.19
C SER A 243 -30.25 12.23 -12.23
N LEU A 244 -29.96 12.91 -13.34
CA LEU A 244 -30.44 14.28 -13.54
C LEU A 244 -31.98 14.30 -13.58
N VAL A 245 -32.57 15.26 -12.89
CA VAL A 245 -34.00 15.56 -13.04
C VAL A 245 -34.16 16.20 -14.42
N LYS A 246 -34.82 15.50 -15.35
CA LYS A 246 -35.16 16.10 -16.66
C LYS A 246 -36.26 17.13 -16.45
N HIS A 247 -35.99 18.37 -16.84
CA HIS A 247 -37.01 19.41 -17.02
C HIS A 247 -37.81 19.16 -18.29
#